data_AF-A0A3Q0J9L9-F1
#
_entry.id   AF-A0A3Q0J9L9-F1
#
_cell.length_a   1.000
_cell.length_b   1.000
_cell.length_c   1.000
_cell.angle_alpha   90.00
_cell.angle_beta   90.00
_cell.angle_gamma   90.00
#
_symmetry.space_group_name_H-M   'P 1'
#
loop_
_entity.id
_entity.type
_entity.pdbx_description
1 polymer ?
#
loop_
_entity_poly.entity_id
_entity_poly.type
_entity_poly.pdbx_seq_one_letter_code
_entity_poly.pdbx_strand_id
1 'polypeptide(L)'
;MFTRGFKQNVKERMHFEFYDENEQQFNNEAQLNYWVGNKTIQYLRDNKDSAILNQDKVIFLLHFLGPDTAGHNFKPHSKEYGDNIEAVDGIVKAMVHTLSSYYNHDNKTAFIYSSDHGMTDWGSHGDGSDHETETPFVAWGAGVGCTPYPPSSPSSFLPSSSGHLDIAQVDMVSLVSTILGIPIPVHSVGELPLQYLSLDTSQQARVMHSNAIQIHNAYRTLRSQRRESIARCLFTPFHKLDEQEEAVQLGRIELGFKLGDHQMVISQCKDLIRLSLEGLSYFHTYHQTTLLSCVSLAYLFIIRTLFLSVAQRTKISELTIRLTYR
;
A
#
# COMPACT_ATOMS: atom_id res chain seq x y z
N MET A 1 7.07 15.14 -5.02
CA MET A 1 7.13 14.54 -3.67
C MET A 1 6.21 15.30 -2.71
N PHE A 2 5.45 14.57 -1.87
CA PHE A 2 4.43 15.06 -0.94
C PHE A 2 4.95 16.18 -0.02
N THR A 3 4.75 17.46 -0.37
CA THR A 3 5.22 18.60 0.47
C THR A 3 4.11 19.56 0.87
N ARG A 4 2.91 19.40 0.33
CA ARG A 4 1.77 20.26 0.66
C ARG A 4 1.23 19.88 2.05
N GLY A 5 1.45 20.75 3.03
CA GLY A 5 0.88 20.62 4.37
C GLY A 5 1.85 20.27 5.50
N PHE A 6 3.14 20.06 5.21
CA PHE A 6 4.13 19.85 6.27
C PHE A 6 4.46 21.15 7.00
N LYS A 7 4.32 21.15 8.33
CA LYS A 7 4.83 22.20 9.20
C LYS A 7 6.37 22.29 9.03
N GLN A 8 6.94 23.49 9.16
CA GLN A 8 8.37 23.75 8.92
C GLN A 8 9.29 22.82 9.72
N ASN A 9 8.95 22.54 10.96
CA ASN A 9 9.66 21.63 11.86
C ASN A 9 9.64 20.14 11.43
N VAL A 10 8.80 19.76 10.46
CA VAL A 10 8.82 18.42 9.86
C VAL A 10 9.82 18.39 8.71
N LYS A 11 9.89 19.44 7.90
CA LYS A 11 10.85 19.52 6.77
C LYS A 11 12.30 19.44 7.24
N GLU A 12 12.63 20.04 8.38
CA GLU A 12 13.97 20.01 8.97
C GLU A 12 14.40 18.60 9.47
N ARG A 13 13.45 17.65 9.56
CA ARG A 13 13.69 16.26 9.96
C ARG A 13 13.64 15.28 8.79
N MET A 14 13.54 15.78 7.56
CA MET A 14 13.51 14.95 6.36
C MET A 14 14.78 15.22 5.55
N HIS A 15 15.44 14.14 5.13
CA HIS A 15 16.56 14.19 4.21
C HIS A 15 16.19 13.38 2.97
N PHE A 16 16.50 13.93 1.81
CA PHE A 16 16.14 13.38 0.52
C PHE A 16 17.31 13.51 -0.43
N GLU A 17 17.64 12.40 -1.08
CA GLU A 17 18.64 12.30 -2.14
C GLU A 17 17.99 11.51 -3.28
N PHE A 18 18.18 11.97 -4.52
CA PHE A 18 17.67 11.32 -5.72
C PHE A 18 18.75 11.36 -6.79
N TYR A 19 18.66 10.43 -7.73
CA TYR A 19 19.45 10.46 -8.96
C TYR A 19 19.21 11.77 -9.71
N ASP A 20 20.26 12.32 -10.33
CA ASP A 20 20.07 13.36 -11.36
C ASP A 20 19.28 12.76 -12.54
N GLU A 21 18.47 13.56 -13.23
CA GLU A 21 17.73 13.11 -14.42
C GLU A 21 18.66 12.56 -15.50
N ASN A 22 19.89 13.09 -15.61
CA ASN A 22 20.90 12.61 -16.55
C ASN A 22 21.61 11.34 -16.08
N GLU A 23 21.60 11.08 -14.77
CA GLU A 23 22.13 9.84 -14.17
C GLU A 23 21.16 8.67 -14.33
N GLN A 24 19.86 8.91 -14.53
CA GLN A 24 18.90 7.83 -14.83
C GLN A 24 19.17 7.11 -16.16
N GLN A 25 20.04 7.66 -17.01
CA GLN A 25 20.48 7.06 -18.27
C GLN A 25 21.86 6.39 -18.16
N PHE A 26 22.24 5.86 -16.99
CA PHE A 26 23.49 5.08 -16.90
C PHE A 26 23.50 3.96 -17.94
N ASN A 27 24.63 3.77 -18.62
CA ASN A 27 24.85 2.67 -19.57
C ASN A 27 24.77 1.27 -18.91
N ASN A 28 24.66 1.22 -17.57
CA ASN A 28 24.52 0.03 -16.76
C ASN A 28 23.59 0.32 -15.58
N GLU A 29 22.44 -0.34 -15.56
CA GLU A 29 21.36 -0.16 -14.58
C GLU A 29 21.81 -0.46 -13.15
N ALA A 30 22.82 -1.33 -12.97
CA ALA A 30 23.35 -1.65 -11.65
C ALA A 30 24.01 -0.43 -10.98
N GLN A 31 24.48 0.56 -11.76
CA GLN A 31 25.05 1.80 -11.22
C GLN A 31 24.03 2.59 -10.39
N LEU A 32 22.75 2.56 -10.76
CA LEU A 32 21.66 3.15 -9.96
C LEU A 32 21.59 2.51 -8.58
N ASN A 33 21.80 1.20 -8.48
CA ASN A 33 21.74 0.48 -7.22
C ASN A 33 22.94 0.84 -6.35
N TYR A 34 24.15 0.82 -6.92
CA TYR A 34 25.37 1.20 -6.20
C TYR A 34 25.35 2.65 -5.71
N TRP A 35 24.77 3.55 -6.48
CA TRP A 35 24.59 4.95 -6.08
C TRP A 35 23.81 5.06 -4.77
N VAL A 36 22.71 4.31 -4.60
CA VAL A 36 21.90 4.33 -3.36
C VAL A 36 22.71 3.82 -2.18
N GLY A 37 23.40 2.69 -2.35
CA GLY A 37 24.27 2.13 -1.31
C GLY A 37 25.38 3.10 -0.90
N ASN A 38 26.07 3.69 -1.88
CA ASN A 38 27.17 4.63 -1.65
C ASN A 38 26.71 5.90 -0.96
N LYS A 39 25.59 6.50 -1.41
CA LYS A 39 25.00 7.69 -0.79
C LYS A 39 24.56 7.42 0.64
N THR A 40 23.96 6.26 0.90
CA THR A 40 23.55 5.88 2.26
C THR A 40 24.76 5.72 3.18
N ILE A 41 25.81 5.00 2.75
CA ILE A 41 27.05 4.84 3.52
C ILE A 41 27.71 6.19 3.77
N GLN A 42 27.81 7.03 2.75
CA GLN A 42 28.38 8.37 2.86
C GLN A 42 27.59 9.20 3.87
N TYR A 43 26.26 9.22 3.75
CA TYR A 43 25.39 9.97 4.65
C TYR A 43 25.57 9.53 6.11
N LEU A 44 25.60 8.22 6.38
CA LEU A 44 25.87 7.70 7.72
C LEU A 44 27.26 8.11 8.23
N ARG A 45 28.29 8.02 7.38
CA ARG A 45 29.67 8.42 7.75
C ARG A 45 29.75 9.90 8.11
N ASP A 46 29.18 10.75 7.28
CA ASP A 46 29.20 12.21 7.45
C ASP A 46 28.37 12.65 8.67
N ASN A 47 27.47 11.78 9.13
CA ASN A 47 26.57 12.02 10.26
C ASN A 47 26.83 11.08 11.45
N LYS A 48 28.06 10.59 11.64
CA LYS A 48 28.39 9.64 12.73
C LYS A 48 27.89 10.06 14.13
N ASP A 49 28.01 11.34 14.45
CA ASP A 49 27.59 11.91 15.73
C ASP A 49 26.32 12.78 15.61
N SER A 50 25.51 12.53 14.58
CA SER A 50 24.31 13.34 14.29
C SER A 50 23.24 13.18 15.36
N ALA A 51 22.81 14.30 15.93
CA ALA A 51 21.68 14.34 16.85
C ALA A 51 20.35 13.96 16.19
N ILE A 52 20.25 13.94 14.85
CA ILE A 52 19.04 13.56 14.11
C ILE A 52 18.98 12.03 13.95
N LEU A 53 20.11 11.39 13.62
CA LEU A 53 20.16 9.94 13.42
C LEU A 53 20.16 9.14 14.72
N ASN A 54 20.43 9.79 15.85
CA ASN A 54 20.35 9.21 17.19
C ASN A 54 19.00 9.47 17.89
N GLN A 55 17.98 9.97 17.17
CA GLN A 55 16.63 10.11 17.73
C GLN A 55 15.88 8.78 17.69
N ASP A 56 14.82 8.69 18.49
CA ASP A 56 13.86 7.60 18.35
C ASP A 56 13.12 7.70 17.01
N LYS A 57 12.78 6.54 16.43
CA LYS A 57 11.89 6.42 15.26
C LYS A 57 12.45 7.06 13.98
N VAL A 58 13.74 6.88 13.74
CA VAL A 58 14.39 7.22 12.46
C VAL A 58 13.99 6.19 11.41
N ILE A 59 13.61 6.66 10.21
CA ILE A 59 13.19 5.83 9.10
C ILE A 59 14.12 6.08 7.92
N PHE A 60 14.68 5.00 7.38
CA PHE A 60 15.38 5.00 6.10
C PHE A 60 14.48 4.36 5.05
N LEU A 61 14.22 5.08 3.95
CA LEU A 61 13.54 4.54 2.78
C LEU A 61 14.54 4.52 1.63
N LEU A 62 14.96 3.33 1.22
CA LEU A 62 15.93 3.11 0.16
C LEU A 62 15.21 2.44 -1.01
N HIS A 63 15.25 3.08 -2.18
CA HIS A 63 14.57 2.61 -3.38
C HIS A 63 15.60 2.31 -4.48
N PHE A 64 15.56 1.10 -5.03
CA PHE A 64 16.51 0.62 -6.03
C PHE A 64 15.83 0.55 -7.40
N LEU A 65 16.13 1.51 -8.29
CA LEU A 65 15.49 1.62 -9.61
C LEU A 65 16.06 0.65 -10.66
N GLY A 66 17.31 0.17 -10.47
CA GLY A 66 18.02 -0.63 -11.47
C GLY A 66 17.26 -1.87 -11.97
N PRO A 67 16.65 -2.69 -11.09
CA PRO A 67 15.87 -3.85 -11.51
C PRO A 67 14.69 -3.52 -12.44
N ASP A 68 13.96 -2.44 -12.19
CA ASP A 68 12.85 -2.02 -13.05
C ASP A 68 13.38 -1.63 -14.44
N THR A 69 14.39 -0.78 -14.49
CA THR A 69 15.00 -0.34 -15.76
C THR A 69 15.57 -1.52 -16.55
N ALA A 70 16.25 -2.46 -15.88
CA ALA A 70 16.79 -3.66 -16.51
C ALA A 70 15.68 -4.58 -17.05
N GLY A 71 14.57 -4.70 -16.34
CA GLY A 71 13.42 -5.48 -16.76
C GLY A 71 12.74 -4.91 -18.01
N HIS A 72 12.56 -3.59 -18.09
CA HIS A 72 12.05 -2.93 -19.31
C HIS A 72 12.97 -3.16 -20.51
N ASN A 73 14.27 -2.93 -20.33
CA ASN A 73 15.28 -2.95 -21.39
C ASN A 73 15.60 -4.36 -21.90
N PHE A 74 15.85 -5.30 -20.97
CA PHE A 74 16.42 -6.61 -21.28
C PHE A 74 15.48 -7.78 -20.99
N LYS A 75 14.37 -7.55 -20.29
CA LYS A 75 13.37 -8.55 -19.86
C LYS A 75 13.79 -9.35 -18.61
N PRO A 76 12.85 -9.82 -17.77
CA PRO A 76 13.18 -10.43 -16.48
C PRO A 76 14.05 -11.70 -16.53
N HIS A 77 14.03 -12.44 -17.65
CA HIS A 77 14.84 -13.67 -17.81
C HIS A 77 16.24 -13.42 -18.39
N SER A 78 16.62 -12.16 -18.58
CA SER A 78 17.93 -11.79 -19.12
C SER A 78 19.05 -11.93 -18.09
N LYS A 79 20.28 -12.02 -18.58
CA LYS A 79 21.47 -12.00 -17.71
C LYS A 79 21.58 -10.65 -17.00
N GLU A 80 21.28 -9.57 -17.70
CA GLU A 80 21.35 -8.19 -17.22
C GLU A 80 20.39 -7.93 -16.05
N TYR A 81 19.17 -8.48 -16.11
CA TYR A 81 18.25 -8.45 -14.97
C TYR A 81 18.79 -9.26 -13.79
N GLY A 82 19.26 -10.49 -14.03
CA GLY A 82 19.87 -11.34 -13.00
C GLY A 82 21.06 -10.68 -12.29
N ASP A 83 21.97 -10.07 -13.06
CA ASP A 83 23.13 -9.33 -12.52
C ASP A 83 22.68 -8.13 -11.66
N ASN A 84 21.56 -7.47 -12.00
CA ASN A 84 21.00 -6.38 -11.21
C ASN A 84 20.42 -6.87 -9.87
N ILE A 85 19.71 -8.00 -9.87
CA ILE A 85 19.20 -8.61 -8.63
C ILE A 85 20.36 -9.02 -7.73
N GLU A 86 21.41 -9.65 -8.26
CA GLU A 86 22.61 -10.02 -7.48
C GLU A 86 23.32 -8.78 -6.90
N ALA A 87 23.41 -7.69 -7.67
CA ALA A 87 23.95 -6.43 -7.18
C ALA A 87 23.12 -5.85 -6.01
N VAL A 88 21.79 -5.85 -6.13
CA VAL A 88 20.89 -5.38 -5.06
C VAL A 88 21.04 -6.24 -3.80
N ASP A 89 21.09 -7.57 -3.92
CA ASP A 89 21.31 -8.47 -2.77
C ASP A 89 22.62 -8.16 -2.04
N GLY A 90 23.71 -7.99 -2.78
CA GLY A 90 25.01 -7.60 -2.23
C GLY A 90 24.98 -6.24 -1.51
N ILE A 91 24.27 -5.25 -2.10
CA ILE A 91 24.10 -3.93 -1.50
C ILE A 91 23.26 -4.02 -0.21
N VAL A 92 22.13 -4.73 -0.22
CA VAL A 92 21.28 -4.94 0.96
C VAL A 92 22.08 -5.57 2.09
N LYS A 93 22.87 -6.62 1.80
CA LYS A 93 23.78 -7.24 2.78
C LYS A 93 24.76 -6.23 3.39
N ALA A 94 25.38 -5.39 2.56
CA ALA A 94 26.29 -4.35 3.02
C ALA A 94 25.58 -3.26 3.85
N MET A 95 24.36 -2.88 3.48
CA MET A 95 23.55 -1.89 4.21
C MET A 95 23.16 -2.41 5.59
N VAL A 96 22.69 -3.65 5.68
CA VAL A 96 22.34 -4.29 6.97
C VAL A 96 23.53 -4.26 7.91
N HIS A 97 24.71 -4.66 7.44
CA HIS A 97 25.94 -4.63 8.25
C HIS A 97 26.33 -3.20 8.65
N THR A 98 26.24 -2.25 7.72
CA THR A 98 26.61 -0.84 7.96
C THR A 98 25.69 -0.18 8.99
N LEU A 99 24.37 -0.32 8.84
CA LEU A 99 23.38 0.21 9.77
C LEU A 99 23.51 -0.43 11.15
N SER A 100 23.68 -1.75 11.20
CA SER A 100 23.90 -2.45 12.48
C SER A 100 25.16 -1.95 13.18
N SER A 101 26.25 -1.76 12.44
CA SER A 101 27.50 -1.21 12.99
C SER A 101 27.36 0.25 13.44
N TYR A 102 26.66 1.07 12.66
CA TYR A 102 26.40 2.48 12.99
C TYR A 102 25.69 2.62 14.34
N TYR A 103 24.68 1.77 14.59
CA TYR A 103 23.94 1.72 15.85
C TYR A 103 24.53 0.77 16.89
N ASN A 104 25.83 0.43 16.77
CA ASN A 104 26.56 -0.41 17.72
C ASN A 104 25.90 -1.77 18.02
N HIS A 105 25.18 -2.34 17.05
CA HIS A 105 24.47 -3.62 17.18
C HIS A 105 23.50 -3.67 18.37
N ASP A 106 22.78 -2.58 18.62
CA ASP A 106 21.84 -2.45 19.74
C ASP A 106 20.58 -3.34 19.64
N ASN A 107 20.40 -4.04 18.51
CA ASN A 107 19.24 -4.87 18.17
C ASN A 107 17.89 -4.11 18.20
N LYS A 108 17.90 -2.80 17.91
CA LYS A 108 16.70 -1.96 17.84
C LYS A 108 16.26 -1.59 16.43
N THR A 109 17.02 -2.02 15.42
CA THR A 109 16.68 -1.82 14.01
C THR A 109 15.80 -2.95 13.50
N ALA A 110 14.69 -2.59 12.86
CA ALA A 110 13.88 -3.50 12.05
C ALA A 110 14.17 -3.24 10.56
N PHE A 111 14.17 -4.30 9.77
CA PHE A 111 14.35 -4.24 8.32
C PHE A 111 13.12 -4.82 7.64
N ILE A 112 12.67 -4.14 6.60
CA ILE A 112 11.57 -4.56 5.74
C ILE A 112 12.05 -4.39 4.30
N TYR A 113 12.01 -5.49 3.55
CA TYR A 113 12.38 -5.55 2.14
C TYR A 113 11.16 -5.95 1.33
N SER A 114 10.83 -5.14 0.32
CA SER A 114 9.72 -5.41 -0.58
C SER A 114 9.91 -4.72 -1.92
N SER A 115 8.99 -4.97 -2.85
CA SER A 115 8.86 -4.27 -4.13
C SER A 115 7.51 -3.55 -4.17
N ASP A 116 7.46 -2.41 -4.85
CA ASP A 116 6.22 -1.68 -5.12
C ASP A 116 5.36 -2.36 -6.18
N HIS A 117 5.99 -3.04 -7.14
CA HIS A 117 5.32 -3.90 -8.12
C HIS A 117 6.18 -5.08 -8.57
N GLY A 118 5.54 -6.02 -9.23
CA GLY A 118 6.17 -7.06 -10.03
C GLY A 118 6.29 -6.63 -11.50
N MET A 119 6.59 -7.56 -12.39
CA MET A 119 6.71 -7.29 -13.82
C MET A 119 6.44 -8.55 -14.65
N THR A 120 5.76 -8.38 -15.78
CA THR A 120 5.53 -9.45 -16.77
C THR A 120 6.82 -9.89 -17.45
N ASP A 121 6.82 -11.09 -18.05
CA ASP A 121 7.94 -11.60 -18.86
C ASP A 121 8.33 -10.68 -20.04
N TRP A 122 7.41 -9.82 -20.47
CA TRP A 122 7.65 -8.81 -21.50
C TRP A 122 8.31 -7.54 -20.96
N GLY A 123 8.68 -7.50 -19.68
CA GLY A 123 9.28 -6.31 -19.08
C GLY A 123 8.28 -5.15 -19.04
N SER A 124 7.01 -5.44 -18.73
CA SER A 124 5.95 -4.44 -18.61
C SER A 124 5.26 -4.60 -17.27
N HIS A 125 4.79 -3.49 -16.72
CA HIS A 125 3.95 -3.43 -15.53
C HIS A 125 2.91 -2.30 -15.65
N GLY A 126 1.93 -2.25 -14.73
CA GLY A 126 0.90 -1.20 -14.67
C GLY A 126 -0.53 -1.69 -14.95
N ASP A 127 -0.69 -2.98 -15.24
CA ASP A 127 -1.98 -3.68 -15.20
C ASP A 127 -2.14 -4.41 -13.85
N GLY A 128 -3.23 -5.14 -13.68
CA GLY A 128 -3.60 -5.82 -12.43
C GLY A 128 -3.29 -7.32 -12.38
N SER A 129 -2.33 -7.82 -13.16
CA SER A 129 -2.02 -9.25 -13.17
C SER A 129 -1.23 -9.68 -11.92
N ASP A 130 -1.28 -10.98 -11.59
CA ASP A 130 -0.53 -11.54 -10.45
C ASP A 130 0.98 -11.27 -10.61
N HIS A 131 1.53 -11.38 -11.83
CA HIS A 131 2.93 -11.05 -12.11
C HIS A 131 3.32 -9.61 -11.80
N GLU A 132 2.37 -8.68 -11.80
CA GLU A 132 2.60 -7.26 -11.55
C GLU A 132 2.28 -6.85 -10.11
N THR A 133 1.48 -7.63 -9.39
CA THR A 133 0.96 -7.28 -8.07
C THR A 133 1.57 -8.12 -6.95
N GLU A 134 2.01 -9.35 -7.24
CA GLU A 134 2.76 -10.19 -6.31
C GLU A 134 4.20 -9.67 -6.20
N THR A 135 4.58 -9.29 -4.98
CA THR A 135 5.91 -8.75 -4.68
C THR A 135 6.55 -9.51 -3.53
N PRO A 136 7.88 -9.61 -3.50
CA PRO A 136 8.56 -10.19 -2.34
C PRO A 136 8.24 -9.34 -1.10
N PHE A 137 8.08 -10.00 0.03
CA PHE A 137 8.00 -9.33 1.33
C PHE A 137 8.83 -10.11 2.35
N VAL A 138 9.83 -9.44 2.92
CA VAL A 138 10.72 -10.03 3.94
C VAL A 138 10.89 -9.02 5.06
N ALA A 139 10.64 -9.43 6.30
CA ALA A 139 10.85 -8.60 7.48
C ALA A 139 11.70 -9.33 8.52
N TRP A 140 12.60 -8.62 9.19
CA TRP A 140 13.43 -9.16 10.27
C TRP A 140 13.93 -8.05 11.21
N GLY A 141 14.58 -8.44 12.30
CA GLY A 141 15.14 -7.51 13.29
C GLY A 141 14.16 -7.18 14.42
N ALA A 142 14.29 -5.98 14.98
CA ALA A 142 13.55 -5.58 16.17
C ALA A 142 12.02 -5.62 15.97
N GLY A 143 11.29 -6.21 16.92
CA GLY A 143 9.83 -6.26 16.90
C GLY A 143 9.21 -7.23 15.89
N VAL A 144 9.99 -7.79 14.97
CA VAL A 144 9.52 -8.80 14.02
C VAL A 144 9.54 -10.19 14.67
N GLY A 145 8.41 -10.88 14.63
CA GLY A 145 8.26 -12.23 15.15
C GLY A 145 8.68 -13.28 14.12
N CYS A 146 9.54 -14.23 14.52
CA CYS A 146 9.67 -15.49 13.81
C CYS A 146 8.62 -16.44 14.39
N THR A 147 7.62 -16.85 13.62
CA THR A 147 6.78 -17.99 14.00
C THR A 147 7.50 -19.28 13.60
N PRO A 148 8.05 -20.08 14.53
CA PRO A 148 8.49 -21.42 14.19
C PRO A 148 7.25 -22.26 13.87
N TYR A 149 7.15 -22.77 12.64
CA TYR A 149 6.17 -23.78 12.30
C TYR A 149 6.47 -25.06 13.10
N PRO A 150 5.48 -25.74 13.71
CA PRO A 150 5.72 -27.07 14.28
C PRO A 150 6.15 -28.03 13.15
N PRO A 151 7.16 -28.90 13.34
CA PRO A 151 7.66 -29.75 12.28
C PRO A 151 6.62 -30.81 11.90
N SER A 152 5.88 -30.60 10.82
CA SER A 152 4.99 -31.62 10.25
C SER A 152 5.66 -32.31 9.07
N SER A 153 6.14 -33.53 9.35
CA SER A 153 6.26 -34.73 8.50
C SER A 153 7.08 -34.68 7.18
N PRO A 154 7.96 -35.69 6.95
CA PRO A 154 8.88 -35.72 5.82
C PRO A 154 8.29 -36.44 4.61
N SER A 155 7.45 -35.79 3.80
CA SER A 155 7.09 -36.35 2.48
C SER A 155 6.40 -35.35 1.55
N SER A 156 7.16 -34.46 0.92
CA SER A 156 6.81 -33.91 -0.39
C SER A 156 8.02 -33.19 -0.98
N PHE A 157 8.58 -33.79 -2.03
CA PHE A 157 9.58 -33.16 -2.90
C PHE A 157 8.88 -32.06 -3.71
N LEU A 158 8.81 -30.88 -3.09
CA LEU A 158 8.49 -29.52 -3.55
C LEU A 158 7.85 -28.84 -2.32
N PRO A 159 8.51 -27.87 -1.67
CA PRO A 159 7.99 -27.29 -0.45
C PRO A 159 6.88 -26.27 -0.80
N SER A 160 5.65 -26.75 -0.98
CA SER A 160 4.46 -25.90 -1.08
C SER A 160 3.91 -25.49 0.30
N SER A 161 4.74 -25.37 1.34
CA SER A 161 4.30 -25.09 2.72
C SER A 161 5.45 -24.70 3.67
N SER A 162 6.33 -23.79 3.23
CA SER A 162 7.42 -23.24 4.04
C SER A 162 7.09 -21.84 4.55
N GLY A 163 6.50 -21.68 5.74
CA GLY A 163 6.46 -20.39 6.45
C GLY A 163 5.94 -19.17 5.65
N HIS A 164 5.22 -19.40 4.55
CA HIS A 164 4.77 -18.36 3.64
C HIS A 164 3.58 -17.66 4.26
N LEU A 165 3.71 -16.37 4.52
CA LEU A 165 2.64 -15.55 5.04
C LEU A 165 2.44 -14.37 4.10
N ASP A 166 1.41 -14.51 3.28
CA ASP A 166 0.97 -13.45 2.38
C ASP A 166 0.27 -12.35 3.15
N ILE A 167 0.59 -11.12 2.77
CA ILE A 167 -0.07 -9.90 3.26
C ILE A 167 -0.40 -9.03 2.05
N ALA A 168 -1.42 -8.19 2.17
CA ALA A 168 -1.64 -7.18 1.14
C ALA A 168 -0.59 -6.06 1.29
N GLN A 169 -0.13 -5.46 0.18
CA GLN A 169 0.82 -4.35 0.24
C GLN A 169 0.34 -3.20 1.15
N VAL A 170 -0.99 -2.98 1.20
CA VAL A 170 -1.60 -1.96 2.06
C VAL A 170 -1.45 -2.23 3.55
N ASP A 171 -1.25 -3.48 3.95
CA ASP A 171 -1.04 -3.91 5.34
C ASP A 171 0.34 -3.53 5.87
N MET A 172 1.30 -3.23 4.98
CA MET A 172 2.65 -2.79 5.36
C MET A 172 2.60 -1.53 6.23
N VAL A 173 1.64 -0.62 5.98
CA VAL A 173 1.50 0.63 6.72
C VAL A 173 1.14 0.39 8.20
N SER A 174 0.21 -0.54 8.46
CA SER A 174 -0.19 -0.88 9.83
C SER A 174 0.94 -1.60 10.56
N LEU A 175 1.66 -2.49 9.86
CA LEU A 175 2.83 -3.21 10.37
C LEU A 175 3.95 -2.26 10.79
N VAL A 176 4.42 -1.40 9.87
CA VAL A 176 5.51 -0.44 10.12
C VAL A 176 5.16 0.51 11.27
N SER A 177 3.92 1.03 11.27
CA SER A 177 3.46 1.94 12.33
C SER A 177 3.49 1.26 13.70
N THR A 178 3.11 -0.02 13.76
CA THR A 178 3.12 -0.81 14.99
C THR A 178 4.54 -1.10 15.48
N ILE A 179 5.46 -1.50 14.59
CA ILE A 179 6.88 -1.72 14.92
C ILE A 179 7.52 -0.45 15.48
N LEU A 180 7.23 0.71 14.87
CA LEU A 180 7.74 2.02 15.31
C LEU A 180 7.06 2.56 16.57
N GLY A 181 5.95 1.94 17.02
CA GLY A 181 5.16 2.46 18.13
C GLY A 181 4.62 3.87 17.86
N ILE A 182 4.09 4.09 16.65
CA ILE A 182 3.42 5.34 16.24
C ILE A 182 1.96 5.09 15.87
N PRO A 183 1.10 6.11 15.92
CA PRO A 183 -0.28 5.98 15.43
C PRO A 183 -0.31 5.58 13.96
N ILE A 184 -1.17 4.60 13.62
CA ILE A 184 -1.42 4.20 12.23
C ILE A 184 -1.98 5.41 11.46
N PRO A 185 -1.44 5.74 10.27
CA PRO A 185 -1.94 6.83 9.45
C PRO A 185 -3.46 6.78 9.26
N VAL A 186 -4.12 7.93 9.39
CA VAL A 186 -5.60 8.03 9.43
C VAL A 186 -6.30 7.52 8.16
N HIS A 187 -5.60 7.51 7.02
CA HIS A 187 -6.10 7.02 5.74
C HIS A 187 -5.62 5.61 5.40
N SER A 188 -4.91 4.93 6.30
CA SER A 188 -4.57 3.53 6.13
C SER A 188 -5.85 2.68 6.14
N VAL A 189 -5.88 1.69 5.26
CA VAL A 189 -6.94 0.67 5.19
C VAL A 189 -6.34 -0.73 5.36
N GLY A 190 -5.09 -0.82 5.82
CA GLY A 190 -4.38 -2.07 5.99
C GLY A 190 -4.76 -2.77 7.30
N GLU A 191 -5.04 -4.07 7.22
CA GLU A 191 -5.20 -4.92 8.41
C GLU A 191 -3.83 -5.22 8.99
N LEU A 192 -3.69 -5.20 10.31
CA LEU A 192 -2.41 -5.47 10.97
C LEU A 192 -2.06 -6.96 10.89
N PRO A 193 -0.97 -7.36 10.20
CA PRO A 193 -0.60 -8.76 10.09
C PRO A 193 0.13 -9.21 11.37
N LEU A 194 -0.64 -9.53 12.41
CA LEU A 194 -0.14 -9.85 13.76
C LEU A 194 0.93 -10.94 13.80
N GLN A 195 0.90 -11.85 12.84
CA GLN A 195 1.82 -12.99 12.78
C GLN A 195 3.27 -12.55 12.47
N TYR A 196 3.48 -11.35 11.91
CA TYR A 196 4.81 -10.75 11.71
C TYR A 196 5.37 -10.08 12.98
N LEU A 197 4.60 -9.98 14.05
CA LEU A 197 4.99 -9.23 15.24
C LEU A 197 5.37 -10.16 16.40
N SER A 198 6.48 -9.83 17.07
CA SER A 198 6.89 -10.50 18.31
C SER A 198 6.17 -9.89 19.51
N LEU A 199 4.90 -10.26 19.69
CA LEU A 199 4.03 -9.70 20.74
C LEU A 199 3.32 -10.81 21.52
N ASP A 200 3.15 -10.61 22.83
CA ASP A 200 2.26 -11.44 23.64
C ASP A 200 0.78 -11.20 23.27
N THR A 201 -0.11 -12.12 23.65
CA THR A 201 -1.53 -12.04 23.28
C THR A 201 -2.22 -10.76 23.78
N SER A 202 -1.81 -10.23 24.93
CA SER A 202 -2.35 -8.99 25.49
C SER A 202 -1.92 -7.78 24.66
N GLN A 203 -0.65 -7.74 24.24
CA GLN A 203 -0.11 -6.74 23.33
C GLN A 203 -0.78 -6.84 21.94
N GLN A 204 -0.92 -8.04 21.39
CA GLN A 204 -1.63 -8.30 20.13
C GLN A 204 -3.05 -7.73 20.17
N ALA A 205 -3.79 -7.98 21.25
CA ALA A 205 -5.13 -7.43 21.45
C ALA A 205 -5.14 -5.89 21.45
N ARG A 206 -4.17 -5.23 22.10
CA ARG A 206 -4.07 -3.77 22.13
C ARG A 206 -3.76 -3.16 20.75
N VAL A 207 -2.79 -3.71 20.02
CA VAL A 207 -2.40 -3.16 18.71
C VAL A 207 -3.47 -3.43 17.65
N MET A 208 -4.11 -4.60 17.69
CA MET A 208 -5.23 -4.94 16.82
C MET A 208 -6.45 -4.04 17.11
N HIS A 209 -6.72 -3.74 18.38
CA HIS A 209 -7.74 -2.76 18.74
C HIS A 209 -7.42 -1.36 18.20
N SER A 210 -6.16 -0.89 18.30
CA SER A 210 -5.77 0.40 17.70
C SER A 210 -5.98 0.45 16.19
N ASN A 211 -5.66 -0.63 15.46
CA ASN A 211 -5.91 -0.73 14.02
C ASN A 211 -7.42 -0.74 13.70
N ALA A 212 -8.20 -1.53 14.44
CA ALA A 212 -9.65 -1.59 14.28
C ALA A 212 -10.32 -0.23 14.50
N ILE A 213 -9.96 0.48 15.56
CA ILE A 213 -10.51 1.81 15.83
C ILE A 213 -10.09 2.84 14.78
N GLN A 214 -8.86 2.77 14.25
CA GLN A 214 -8.43 3.68 13.19
C GLN A 214 -9.26 3.48 11.90
N ILE A 215 -9.39 2.24 11.41
CA ILE A 215 -10.18 1.93 10.21
C ILE A 215 -11.65 2.24 10.43
N HIS A 216 -12.18 1.88 11.60
CA HIS A 216 -13.57 2.16 11.97
C HIS A 216 -13.87 3.67 11.99
N ASN A 217 -12.96 4.50 12.51
CA ASN A 217 -13.11 5.94 12.47
C ASN A 217 -13.12 6.48 11.04
N ALA A 218 -12.28 5.95 10.14
CA ALA A 218 -12.30 6.31 8.72
C ALA A 218 -13.66 5.98 8.09
N TYR A 219 -14.21 4.79 8.37
CA TYR A 219 -15.56 4.40 7.97
C TYR A 219 -16.62 5.37 8.51
N ARG A 220 -16.60 5.67 9.81
CA ARG A 220 -17.58 6.53 10.47
C ARG A 220 -17.57 7.95 9.89
N THR A 221 -16.38 8.50 9.65
CA THR A 221 -16.21 9.80 9.00
C THR A 221 -16.78 9.80 7.59
N LEU A 222 -16.46 8.79 6.77
CA LEU A 222 -16.98 8.72 5.40
C LEU A 222 -18.51 8.54 5.38
N ARG A 223 -19.07 7.70 6.28
CA ARG A 223 -20.52 7.56 6.46
C ARG A 223 -21.20 8.90 6.76
N SER A 224 -20.64 9.68 7.70
CA SER A 224 -21.17 11.02 8.05
C SER A 224 -21.13 11.96 6.85
N GLN A 225 -19.99 12.03 6.16
CA GLN A 225 -19.82 12.86 4.96
C GLN A 225 -20.85 12.52 3.88
N ARG A 226 -21.10 11.22 3.63
CA ARG A 226 -22.10 10.78 2.66
C ARG A 226 -23.53 11.10 3.08
N ARG A 227 -23.85 10.93 4.37
CA ARG A 227 -25.15 11.26 4.95
C ARG A 227 -25.45 12.76 4.87
N GLU A 228 -24.43 13.60 5.04
CA GLU A 228 -24.55 15.06 4.97
C GLU A 228 -24.59 15.58 3.52
N SER A 229 -23.99 14.86 2.55
CA SER A 229 -23.98 15.27 1.14
C SER A 229 -25.27 14.97 0.38
N ILE A 230 -26.24 14.27 0.97
CA ILE A 230 -27.46 13.80 0.31
C ILE A 230 -28.69 14.15 1.17
N ALA A 231 -29.84 14.42 0.54
CA ALA A 231 -31.09 14.57 1.26
C ALA A 231 -31.39 13.33 2.11
N ARG A 232 -31.82 13.53 3.37
CA ARG A 232 -32.00 12.46 4.37
C ARG A 232 -32.86 11.28 3.88
N CYS A 233 -33.88 11.54 3.05
CA CYS A 233 -34.77 10.50 2.52
C CYS A 233 -34.16 9.64 1.40
N LEU A 234 -33.03 10.06 0.81
CA LEU A 234 -32.34 9.36 -0.26
C LEU A 234 -31.05 8.67 0.24
N PHE A 235 -30.71 8.83 1.51
CA PHE A 235 -29.58 8.16 2.12
C PHE A 235 -29.92 6.73 2.48
N THR A 236 -29.15 5.80 1.94
CA THR A 236 -29.23 4.36 2.23
C THR A 236 -28.03 4.01 3.12
N PRO A 237 -28.24 3.52 4.34
CA PRO A 237 -27.15 3.15 5.22
C PRO A 237 -26.51 1.82 4.80
N PHE A 238 -25.27 1.61 5.22
CA PHE A 238 -24.64 0.29 5.14
C PHE A 238 -25.14 -0.60 6.29
N HIS A 239 -26.13 -1.45 6.02
CA HIS A 239 -26.86 -2.18 7.05
C HIS A 239 -26.04 -3.19 7.87
N LYS A 240 -24.89 -3.67 7.38
CA LYS A 240 -24.06 -4.63 8.13
C LYS A 240 -23.31 -4.01 9.31
N LEU A 241 -23.19 -2.68 9.35
CA LEU A 241 -22.53 -1.93 10.42
C LEU A 241 -23.24 -0.60 10.63
N ASP A 242 -24.53 -0.67 10.98
CA ASP A 242 -25.28 0.52 11.38
C ASP A 242 -24.90 1.00 12.78
N GLU A 243 -25.52 2.08 13.26
CA GLU A 243 -25.22 2.67 14.57
C GLU A 243 -25.50 1.69 15.74
N GLN A 244 -26.44 0.75 15.59
CA GLN A 244 -26.75 -0.23 16.62
C GLN A 244 -25.70 -1.34 16.64
N GLU A 245 -25.39 -1.91 15.48
CA GLU A 245 -24.37 -2.96 15.37
C GLU A 245 -22.97 -2.42 15.75
N GLU A 246 -22.65 -1.18 15.38
CA GLU A 246 -21.44 -0.49 15.83
C GLU A 246 -21.33 -0.46 17.36
N ALA A 247 -22.40 -0.08 18.06
CA ALA A 247 -22.41 -0.05 19.53
C ALA A 247 -22.25 -1.45 20.14
N VAL A 248 -22.84 -2.48 19.52
CA VAL A 248 -22.69 -3.89 19.95
C VAL A 248 -21.26 -4.37 19.79
N GLN A 249 -20.62 -4.14 18.62
CA GLN A 249 -19.25 -4.58 18.35
C GLN A 249 -18.25 -3.91 19.29
N LEU A 250 -18.34 -2.59 19.47
CA LEU A 250 -17.49 -1.85 20.41
C LEU A 250 -17.70 -2.31 21.86
N GLY A 251 -18.95 -2.56 22.27
CA GLY A 251 -19.27 -3.07 23.60
C GLY A 251 -18.67 -4.47 23.86
N ARG A 252 -18.66 -5.36 22.85
CA ARG A 252 -18.03 -6.68 22.96
C ARG A 252 -16.52 -6.60 23.11
N ILE A 253 -15.87 -5.70 22.38
CA ILE A 253 -14.42 -5.44 22.52
C ILE A 253 -14.10 -4.94 23.93
N GLU A 254 -14.87 -3.96 24.44
CA GLU A 254 -14.68 -3.43 25.80
C GLU A 254 -14.91 -4.51 26.86
N LEU A 255 -15.94 -5.35 26.70
CA LEU A 255 -16.20 -6.49 27.58
C LEU A 255 -15.05 -7.49 27.57
N GLY A 256 -14.49 -7.82 26.39
CA GLY A 256 -13.34 -8.71 26.25
C GLY A 256 -12.13 -8.20 27.03
N PHE A 257 -11.83 -6.90 26.96
CA PHE A 257 -10.77 -6.29 27.78
C PHE A 257 -11.06 -6.37 29.28
N LYS A 258 -12.31 -6.13 29.71
CA LYS A 258 -12.70 -6.23 31.13
C LYS A 258 -12.57 -7.64 31.69
N LEU A 259 -12.85 -8.65 30.87
CA LEU A 259 -12.74 -10.06 31.24
C LEU A 259 -11.32 -10.62 31.10
N GLY A 260 -10.40 -9.88 30.48
CA GLY A 260 -9.05 -10.35 30.17
C GLY A 260 -9.01 -11.37 29.01
N ASP A 261 -10.10 -11.53 28.26
CA ASP A 261 -10.16 -12.44 27.11
C ASP A 261 -9.59 -11.74 25.85
N HIS A 262 -8.27 -11.78 25.75
CA HIS A 262 -7.53 -11.16 24.65
C HIS A 262 -7.78 -11.83 23.29
N GLN A 263 -8.12 -13.13 23.26
CA GLN A 263 -8.44 -13.83 22.02
C GLN A 263 -9.79 -13.37 21.46
N MET A 264 -10.79 -13.23 22.33
CA MET A 264 -12.07 -12.63 21.97
C MET A 264 -11.89 -11.21 21.44
N VAL A 265 -11.05 -10.38 22.10
CA VAL A 265 -10.76 -9.02 21.63
C VAL A 265 -10.17 -9.03 20.21
N ILE A 266 -9.15 -9.85 19.95
CA ILE A 266 -8.53 -9.95 18.62
C ILE A 266 -9.58 -10.35 17.57
N SER A 267 -10.40 -11.36 17.87
CA SER A 267 -11.46 -11.81 16.95
C SER A 267 -12.48 -10.70 16.65
N GLN A 268 -12.99 -10.01 17.67
CA GLN A 268 -13.97 -8.93 17.49
C GLN A 268 -13.37 -7.72 16.75
N CYS A 269 -12.09 -7.41 16.99
CA CYS A 269 -11.40 -6.35 16.26
C CYS A 269 -11.27 -6.68 14.77
N LYS A 270 -10.96 -7.93 14.41
CA LYS A 270 -10.92 -8.38 13.01
C LYS A 270 -12.28 -8.26 12.33
N ASP A 271 -13.36 -8.64 13.02
CA ASP A 271 -14.72 -8.46 12.51
C ASP A 271 -15.06 -6.98 12.29
N LEU A 272 -14.69 -6.11 13.23
CA LEU A 272 -14.89 -4.67 13.09
C LEU A 272 -14.10 -4.08 11.92
N ILE A 273 -12.84 -4.51 11.71
CA ILE A 273 -12.01 -4.12 10.57
C ILE A 273 -12.71 -4.54 9.27
N ARG A 274 -13.05 -5.82 9.13
CA ARG A 274 -13.72 -6.35 7.93
C ARG A 274 -14.99 -5.58 7.60
N LEU A 275 -15.88 -5.40 8.58
CA LEU A 275 -17.14 -4.66 8.38
C LEU A 275 -16.90 -3.19 8.03
N SER A 276 -15.89 -2.55 8.64
CA SER A 276 -15.54 -1.16 8.36
C SER A 276 -14.95 -1.00 6.96
N LEU A 277 -14.12 -1.93 6.50
CA LEU A 277 -13.57 -1.96 5.12
C LEU A 277 -14.68 -2.20 4.08
N GLU A 278 -15.59 -3.15 4.32
CA GLU A 278 -16.77 -3.35 3.48
C GLU A 278 -17.62 -2.06 3.40
N GLY A 279 -17.83 -1.40 4.54
CA GLY A 279 -18.55 -0.13 4.62
C GLY A 279 -17.84 1.03 3.91
N LEU A 280 -16.51 1.10 3.99
CA LEU A 280 -15.70 2.07 3.24
C LEU A 280 -15.87 1.87 1.74
N SER A 281 -15.75 0.62 1.27
CA SER A 281 -15.96 0.27 -0.15
C SER A 281 -17.36 0.65 -0.63
N TYR A 282 -18.39 0.35 0.17
CA TYR A 282 -19.77 0.75 -0.10
C TYR A 282 -19.91 2.27 -0.26
N PHE A 283 -19.34 3.07 0.65
CA PHE A 283 -19.47 4.52 0.59
C PHE A 283 -18.55 5.21 -0.42
N HIS A 284 -17.44 4.58 -0.81
CA HIS A 284 -16.60 5.04 -1.91
C HIS A 284 -17.31 4.84 -3.26
N THR A 285 -17.97 3.71 -3.45
CA THR A 285 -18.70 3.37 -4.69
C THR A 285 -20.18 3.78 -4.68
N TYR A 286 -20.63 4.49 -3.64
CA TYR A 286 -22.04 4.80 -3.38
C TYR A 286 -22.78 5.44 -4.57
N HIS A 287 -22.12 6.34 -5.29
CA HIS A 287 -22.71 7.05 -6.44
C HIS A 287 -22.34 6.44 -7.79
N GLN A 288 -21.58 5.34 -7.82
CA GLN A 288 -21.01 4.80 -9.05
C GLN A 288 -22.09 4.44 -10.07
N THR A 289 -23.17 3.76 -9.65
CA THR A 289 -24.26 3.35 -10.53
C THR A 289 -25.05 4.55 -11.07
N THR A 290 -25.35 5.53 -10.21
CA THR A 290 -26.03 6.77 -10.61
C THR A 290 -25.17 7.56 -11.60
N LEU A 291 -23.89 7.77 -11.28
CA LEU A 291 -22.97 8.50 -12.13
C LEU A 291 -22.81 7.82 -13.49
N LEU A 292 -22.59 6.50 -13.49
CA LEU A 292 -22.49 5.72 -14.72
C LEU A 292 -23.76 5.84 -15.56
N SER A 293 -24.93 5.74 -14.93
CA SER A 293 -26.22 5.89 -15.62
C SER A 293 -26.39 7.28 -16.24
N CYS A 294 -26.07 8.35 -15.49
CA CYS A 294 -26.13 9.72 -15.98
C CYS A 294 -25.17 9.96 -17.16
N VAL A 295 -23.93 9.47 -17.03
CA VAL A 295 -22.91 9.59 -18.08
C VAL A 295 -23.34 8.82 -19.33
N SER A 296 -23.83 7.58 -19.19
CA SER A 296 -24.35 6.80 -20.32
C SER A 296 -25.51 7.48 -21.03
N LEU A 297 -26.48 8.04 -20.28
CA LEU A 297 -27.59 8.80 -20.86
C LEU A 297 -27.13 10.07 -21.59
N ALA A 298 -26.14 10.78 -21.04
CA ALA A 298 -25.56 11.95 -21.68
C ALA A 298 -24.88 11.58 -23.01
N TYR A 299 -24.10 10.49 -23.05
CA TYR A 299 -23.51 9.98 -24.28
C TYR A 299 -24.55 9.55 -25.31
N LEU A 300 -25.60 8.83 -24.89
CA LEU A 300 -26.71 8.44 -25.79
C LEU A 300 -27.42 9.68 -26.36
N PHE A 301 -27.60 10.72 -25.56
CA PHE A 301 -28.16 11.99 -26.02
C PHE A 301 -27.26 12.66 -27.07
N ILE A 302 -25.94 12.72 -26.84
CA ILE A 302 -24.96 13.28 -27.80
C ILE A 302 -24.94 12.47 -29.09
N ILE A 303 -24.93 11.14 -29.01
CA ILE A 303 -24.96 10.27 -30.19
C ILE A 303 -26.24 10.50 -31.00
N ARG A 304 -27.39 10.59 -30.32
CA ARG A 304 -28.68 10.87 -30.96
C ARG A 304 -28.67 12.23 -31.66
N THR A 305 -28.16 13.28 -31.03
CA THR A 305 -28.13 14.63 -31.64
C THR A 305 -27.17 14.70 -32.82
N LEU A 306 -26.01 14.06 -32.75
CA LEU A 306 -25.08 13.91 -33.87
C LEU A 306 -25.72 13.17 -35.04
N PHE A 307 -26.39 12.04 -34.79
CA PHE A 307 -27.08 11.27 -35.82
C PHE A 307 -28.17 12.10 -36.51
N LEU A 308 -28.99 12.83 -35.75
CA LEU A 308 -30.02 13.71 -36.30
C LEU A 308 -29.41 14.86 -37.12
N SER A 309 -28.29 15.45 -36.68
CA SER A 309 -27.59 16.51 -37.41
C SER A 309 -27.03 16.02 -38.75
N VAL A 310 -26.40 14.83 -38.76
CA VAL A 310 -25.89 14.21 -39.99
C VAL A 310 -27.04 13.87 -40.94
N ALA A 311 -28.13 13.26 -40.44
CA ALA A 311 -29.30 12.92 -41.24
C ALA A 311 -30.01 14.14 -41.84
N GLN A 312 -30.02 15.29 -41.14
CA GLN A 312 -30.51 16.55 -41.68
C GLN A 312 -29.60 17.08 -42.80
N ARG A 313 -28.27 17.06 -42.61
CA ARG A 313 -27.31 17.50 -43.63
C ARG A 313 -27.36 16.65 -44.90
N THR A 314 -27.47 15.33 -44.78
CA THR A 314 -27.58 14.44 -45.95
C THR A 314 -28.88 14.69 -46.71
N LYS A 315 -30.02 14.84 -46.02
CA LYS A 315 -31.28 15.21 -46.67
C LYS A 315 -31.19 16.54 -47.43
N ILE A 316 -30.58 17.57 -46.82
CA ILE A 316 -30.37 18.86 -47.49
C ILE A 316 -29.51 18.69 -48.73
N SER A 317 -28.40 17.94 -48.64
CA SER A 317 -27.52 17.67 -49.79
C SER A 317 -28.25 16.96 -50.94
N GLU A 318 -29.08 15.94 -50.66
CA GLU A 318 -29.85 15.24 -51.68
C GLU A 318 -30.89 16.15 -52.36
N LEU A 319 -31.56 17.01 -51.58
CA LEU A 319 -32.50 18.02 -52.10
C LEU A 319 -31.79 19.04 -53.00
N THR A 320 -30.62 19.53 -52.59
CA THR A 320 -29.82 20.46 -53.41
C THR A 320 -29.42 19.82 -54.74
N ILE A 321 -28.91 18.58 -54.73
CA ILE A 321 -28.56 17.85 -55.96
C ILE A 321 -29.78 17.70 -56.88
N ARG A 322 -30.95 17.31 -56.36
CA ARG A 322 -32.18 17.17 -57.18
C ARG A 322 -32.65 18.48 -57.80
N LEU A 323 -32.42 19.62 -57.16
CA LEU A 323 -32.77 20.93 -57.68
C LEU A 323 -31.75 21.47 -58.69
N THR A 324 -30.48 21.06 -58.61
CA THR A 324 -29.42 21.50 -59.55
C THR A 324 -29.41 20.72 -60.87
N TYR A 325 -29.94 19.48 -60.88
CA TYR A 325 -29.96 18.61 -62.08
C TYR A 325 -31.36 18.44 -62.71
N ARG A 326 -32.27 19.40 -62.50
CA ARG A 326 -33.56 19.52 -63.21
C ARG A 326 -33.56 20.77 -64.08
#